data_AF-A0A968M6V9-F1
#
_entry.id   AF-A0A968M6V9-F1
#
_cell.length_a   1.000
_cell.length_b   1.000
_cell.length_c   1.000
_cell.angle_alpha   90.00
_cell.angle_beta   90.00
_cell.angle_gamma   90.00
#
_symmetry.space_group_name_H-M   'P 1'
#
loop_
_entity.id
_entity.type
_entity.pdbx_description
1 polymer ?
#
loop_
_entity_poly.entity_id
_entity_poly.type
_entity_poly.pdbx_seq_one_letter_code
_entity_poly.pdbx_strand_id
1 'polypeptide(L)'
;MTLDLDQCHKLLQVSAGASLEAIEIAYRRQLQQNLRRATPAQIQQLKTAYAQLKLHTQSQEDQAALTPLPPQPSSTSPALTTSQEAPPAADRATLRKARLGDLQAITAVLKFELYHHLKAQVTLENQQLLVQLPTNSQVRPAVVQAQIRQIVQTLQLPDLPPIQLVGIAKTGQPWQKDFAKQDPRKQETPFNRFTFDSARLNLWSLPVAVVVAAIVNLFPPLNLLHMPWHIWIHEFGHATVAWLCGHRATPLPFGWTNYEFDQSWFVYFGFLFLFGLLFWSGWRERLRWAMVLAVALALLQLKMTWFMSERSFEFWFYFGGIGGEFWISTLLLTCFYFPLPDRLRWDIWRFPVVAIAASSLWRSFWQWHRINRGQEEIPWGTLFGGQGDAGGDMNTLNFEFGWSPDQIINAYSNLATSAGWSWWVCICILSSRDLQSGWRI
;
A
#
# COMPACT_ATOMS: atom_id res chain seq x y z
N MET A 1 32.29 -24.96 23.04
CA MET A 1 33.41 -24.32 23.76
C MET A 1 32.93 -22.95 24.21
N THR A 2 32.87 -22.69 25.51
CA THR A 2 32.54 -21.37 26.05
C THR A 2 33.80 -20.51 25.93
N LEU A 3 33.74 -19.42 25.17
CA LEU A 3 34.81 -18.43 25.15
C LEU A 3 34.77 -17.65 26.47
N ASP A 4 35.94 -17.30 26.98
CA ASP A 4 36.07 -16.40 28.13
C ASP A 4 35.80 -14.95 27.71
N LEU A 5 35.30 -14.11 28.60
CA LEU A 5 34.91 -12.72 28.29
C LEU A 5 36.10 -11.93 27.72
N ASP A 6 37.31 -12.14 28.25
CA ASP A 6 38.54 -11.52 27.74
C ASP A 6 38.85 -11.96 26.31
N GLN A 7 38.58 -13.22 25.96
CA GLN A 7 38.74 -13.71 24.59
C GLN A 7 37.70 -13.07 23.65
N CYS A 8 36.49 -12.85 24.12
CA CYS A 8 35.44 -12.18 23.34
C CYS A 8 35.81 -10.71 23.07
N HIS A 9 36.28 -9.99 24.10
CA HIS A 9 36.79 -8.62 23.96
C HIS A 9 37.95 -8.54 22.96
N LYS A 10 38.89 -9.49 23.04
CA LYS A 10 40.02 -9.58 22.12
C LYS A 10 39.61 -9.91 20.68
N LEU A 11 38.65 -10.82 20.48
CA LEU A 11 38.13 -11.17 19.16
C LEU A 11 37.42 -10.00 18.48
N LEU A 12 36.64 -9.23 19.24
CA LEU A 12 35.95 -8.04 18.72
C LEU A 12 36.83 -6.79 18.67
N GLN A 13 38.01 -6.81 19.31
CA GLN A 13 38.90 -5.66 19.47
C GLN A 13 38.21 -4.49 20.21
N VAL A 14 37.48 -4.80 21.29
CA VAL A 14 36.81 -3.81 22.15
C VAL A 14 37.33 -3.88 23.58
N SER A 15 37.41 -2.73 24.25
CA SER A 15 37.84 -2.66 25.65
C SER A 15 36.85 -3.32 26.60
N ALA A 16 37.33 -3.80 27.75
CA ALA A 16 36.48 -4.20 28.87
C ALA A 16 35.65 -2.99 29.32
N GLY A 17 34.32 -3.12 29.36
CA GLY A 17 33.38 -2.04 29.67
C GLY A 17 32.93 -1.18 28.47
N ALA A 18 33.16 -1.64 27.24
CA ALA A 18 32.56 -1.01 26.06
C ALA A 18 31.03 -1.01 26.15
N SER A 19 30.39 0.09 25.73
CA SER A 19 28.92 0.16 25.64
C SER A 19 28.37 -0.84 24.63
N LEU A 20 27.09 -1.19 24.77
CA LEU A 20 26.41 -2.08 23.84
C LEU A 20 26.58 -1.64 22.38
N GLU A 21 26.44 -0.33 22.13
CA GLU A 21 26.63 0.29 20.81
C GLU A 21 28.06 0.09 20.27
N ALA A 22 29.08 0.26 21.11
CA ALA A 22 30.48 0.07 20.70
C ALA A 22 30.79 -1.39 20.36
N ILE A 23 30.19 -2.34 21.10
CA ILE A 23 30.30 -3.78 20.83
C ILE A 23 29.65 -4.13 19.48
N GLU A 24 28.46 -3.59 19.19
CA GLU A 24 27.77 -3.80 17.91
C GLU A 24 28.57 -3.26 16.72
N ILE A 25 29.11 -2.04 16.84
CA ILE A 25 29.94 -1.42 15.81
C ILE A 25 31.19 -2.27 15.52
N ALA A 26 31.85 -2.75 16.57
CA ALA A 26 33.07 -3.55 16.44
C ALA A 26 32.79 -4.92 15.85
N TYR A 27 31.68 -5.58 16.23
CA TYR A 27 31.24 -6.82 15.63
C TYR A 27 30.98 -6.68 14.14
N ARG A 28 30.23 -5.66 13.71
CA ARG A 28 29.99 -5.40 12.27
C ARG A 28 31.29 -5.17 11.51
N ARG A 29 32.22 -4.40 12.09
CA ARG A 29 33.55 -4.14 11.51
C ARG A 29 34.37 -5.42 11.37
N GLN A 30 34.47 -6.23 12.43
CA GLN A 30 35.22 -7.48 12.42
C GLN A 30 34.60 -8.50 11.47
N LEU A 31 33.27 -8.57 11.44
CA LEU A 31 32.56 -9.42 10.48
C LEU A 31 32.94 -9.00 9.06
N GLN A 32 32.79 -7.72 8.69
CA GLN A 32 33.20 -7.20 7.37
C GLN A 32 34.66 -7.49 7.01
N GLN A 33 35.60 -7.33 7.95
CA GLN A 33 37.02 -7.59 7.72
C GLN A 33 37.31 -9.08 7.51
N ASN A 34 36.67 -9.94 8.31
CA ASN A 34 36.90 -11.38 8.30
C ASN A 34 36.15 -12.09 7.16
N LEU A 35 35.05 -11.53 6.66
CA LEU A 35 34.24 -12.14 5.58
C LEU A 35 35.06 -12.45 4.30
N ARG A 36 36.18 -11.76 4.06
CA ARG A 36 37.03 -11.99 2.88
C ARG A 36 38.08 -13.10 3.06
N ARG A 37 38.40 -13.50 4.29
CA ARG A 37 39.58 -14.34 4.58
C ARG A 37 39.34 -15.42 5.64
N ALA A 38 38.27 -15.31 6.43
CA ALA A 38 38.04 -16.17 7.56
C ALA A 38 37.25 -17.42 7.17
N THR A 39 37.56 -18.51 7.86
CA THR A 39 36.82 -19.77 7.77
C THR A 39 35.44 -19.63 8.42
N PRO A 40 34.45 -20.46 8.03
CA PRO A 40 33.14 -20.49 8.70
C PRO A 40 33.24 -20.67 10.23
N ALA A 41 34.22 -21.43 10.71
CA ALA A 41 34.46 -21.61 12.13
C ALA A 41 34.87 -20.30 12.85
N GLN A 42 35.66 -19.45 12.20
CA GLN A 42 36.05 -18.14 12.74
C GLN A 42 34.88 -17.15 12.75
N ILE A 43 34.03 -17.17 11.72
CA ILE A 43 32.79 -16.37 11.70
C ILE A 43 31.88 -16.82 12.85
N GLN A 44 31.75 -18.13 13.09
CA GLN A 44 30.97 -18.65 14.20
C GLN A 44 31.55 -18.26 15.57
N GLN A 45 32.88 -18.23 15.71
CA GLN A 45 33.53 -17.72 16.92
C GLN A 45 33.24 -16.23 17.15
N LEU A 46 33.25 -15.40 16.09
CA LEU A 46 32.87 -13.99 16.16
C LEU A 46 31.41 -13.80 16.58
N LYS A 47 30.47 -14.55 16.00
CA LYS A 47 29.05 -14.55 16.37
C LYS A 47 28.87 -14.94 17.85
N THR A 48 29.57 -15.97 18.31
CA THR A 48 29.53 -16.45 19.70
C THR A 48 30.08 -15.40 20.67
N ALA A 49 31.21 -14.78 20.33
CA ALA A 49 31.84 -13.73 21.15
C ALA A 49 30.93 -12.51 21.30
N TYR A 50 30.30 -12.08 20.21
CA TYR A 50 29.33 -10.99 20.22
C TYR A 50 28.12 -11.30 21.10
N ALA A 51 27.51 -12.47 20.95
CA ALA A 51 26.34 -12.86 21.75
C ALA A 51 26.66 -12.88 23.26
N GLN A 52 27.83 -13.39 23.65
CA GLN A 52 28.25 -13.42 25.06
C GLN A 52 28.48 -12.01 25.63
N LEU A 53 29.15 -11.13 24.89
CA LEU A 53 29.39 -9.76 25.32
C LEU A 53 28.10 -8.96 25.42
N LYS A 54 27.19 -9.12 24.45
CA LYS A 54 25.87 -8.48 24.45
C LYS A 54 25.10 -8.82 25.73
N LEU A 55 25.02 -10.11 26.06
CA LEU A 55 24.31 -10.61 27.24
C LEU A 55 24.94 -10.12 28.55
N HIS A 56 26.28 -10.07 28.62
CA HIS A 56 26.99 -9.57 29.78
C HIS A 56 26.75 -8.07 30.01
N THR A 57 26.87 -7.24 28.97
CA THR A 57 26.65 -5.79 29.07
C THR A 57 25.21 -5.45 29.43
N GLN A 58 24.22 -6.12 28.83
CA GLN A 58 22.80 -5.94 29.18
C GLN A 58 22.54 -6.26 30.66
N SER A 59 23.13 -7.35 31.17
CA SER A 59 23.00 -7.72 32.58
C SER A 59 23.61 -6.67 33.53
N GLN A 60 24.69 -6.00 33.12
CA GLN A 60 25.28 -4.90 33.90
C GLN A 60 24.42 -3.62 33.87
N GLU A 61 23.85 -3.28 32.71
CA GLU A 61 22.94 -2.13 32.57
C GLU A 61 21.67 -2.31 33.40
N ASP A 62 21.08 -3.52 33.39
CA ASP A 62 19.91 -3.85 34.21
C ASP A 62 20.21 -3.74 35.72
N GLN A 63 21.40 -4.16 36.15
CA GLN A 63 21.84 -4.00 37.55
C GLN A 63 22.04 -2.52 37.91
N ALA A 64 22.56 -1.71 36.99
CA ALA A 64 22.73 -0.27 37.21
C ALA A 64 21.38 0.46 37.29
N ALA A 65 20.39 0.06 36.47
CA ALA A 65 19.05 0.65 36.42
C ALA A 65 18.21 0.40 37.69
N LEU A 66 18.54 -0.62 38.49
CA LEU A 66 17.90 -0.89 39.78
C LEU A 66 18.36 0.08 40.89
N THR A 67 19.27 1.00 40.61
CA THR A 67 19.68 2.05 41.53
C THR A 67 18.62 3.17 41.56
N PRO A 68 17.98 3.51 42.70
CA PRO A 68 16.81 4.41 42.72
C PRO A 68 17.16 5.84 42.31
N LEU A 69 16.48 6.36 41.29
CA LEU A 69 16.52 7.78 40.91
C LEU A 69 15.63 8.64 41.86
N PRO A 70 16.04 9.88 42.18
CA PRO A 70 15.24 10.80 43.00
C PRO A 70 13.98 11.31 42.26
N PRO A 71 12.91 11.65 43.00
CA PRO A 71 11.59 11.93 42.43
C PRO A 71 11.54 13.28 41.69
N GLN A 72 11.01 13.28 40.45
CA GLN A 72 10.66 14.49 39.71
C GLN A 72 9.16 14.83 39.81
N PRO A 73 8.81 16.13 39.86
CA PRO A 73 7.43 16.61 40.05
C PRO A 73 6.62 16.65 38.73
N SER A 74 5.35 16.29 38.87
CA SER A 74 4.30 16.23 37.84
C SER A 74 3.73 17.60 37.46
N SER A 75 3.60 17.88 36.16
CA SER A 75 2.88 19.04 35.62
C SER A 75 1.59 18.62 34.89
N THR A 76 0.48 19.21 35.33
CA THR A 76 -0.88 19.10 34.77
C THR A 76 -1.13 20.20 33.74
N SER A 77 -1.76 19.86 32.61
CA SER A 77 -2.38 20.81 31.67
C SER A 77 -3.87 20.49 31.48
N PRO A 78 -4.76 21.50 31.43
CA PRO A 78 -6.20 21.31 31.26
C PRO A 78 -6.66 21.42 29.80
N ALA A 79 -7.77 20.73 29.51
CA ALA A 79 -8.46 20.73 28.22
C ALA A 79 -9.39 21.95 28.06
N LEU A 80 -9.45 22.51 26.84
CA LEU A 80 -10.39 23.55 26.45
C LEU A 80 -11.43 22.97 25.49
N THR A 81 -12.71 23.17 25.80
CA THR A 81 -13.86 22.79 24.97
C THR A 81 -14.48 24.06 24.39
N THR A 82 -14.75 24.10 23.09
CA THR A 82 -15.55 25.16 22.47
C THR A 82 -16.55 24.53 21.50
N SER A 83 -17.83 24.60 21.86
CA SER A 83 -18.97 24.23 21.01
C SER A 83 -19.49 25.50 20.34
N GLN A 84 -19.54 25.51 19.01
CA GLN A 84 -20.12 26.59 18.22
C GLN A 84 -21.34 26.03 17.46
N GLU A 85 -22.49 26.65 17.71
CA GLU A 85 -23.83 26.23 17.31
C GLU A 85 -24.10 26.62 15.84
N ALA A 86 -24.56 25.66 15.04
CA ALA A 86 -24.83 25.82 13.60
C ALA A 86 -26.33 26.10 13.34
N PRO A 87 -26.69 26.77 12.22
CA PRO A 87 -28.07 27.13 11.89
C PRO A 87 -28.92 25.88 11.56
N PRO A 88 -30.27 26.00 11.51
CA PRO A 88 -31.17 24.85 11.38
C PRO A 88 -31.12 24.31 9.95
N ALA A 89 -30.17 23.40 9.72
CA ALA A 89 -30.21 22.46 8.61
C ALA A 89 -31.53 21.68 8.69
N ALA A 90 -32.07 21.27 7.54
CA ALA A 90 -33.10 20.24 7.49
C ALA A 90 -32.74 19.14 8.50
N ASP A 91 -33.67 18.84 9.42
CA ASP A 91 -33.45 17.96 10.56
C ASP A 91 -32.55 16.78 10.13
N ARG A 92 -31.41 16.61 10.80
CA ARG A 92 -30.40 15.60 10.45
C ARG A 92 -31.04 14.20 10.34
N ALA A 93 -32.10 13.94 11.10
CA ALA A 93 -32.86 12.70 11.00
C ALA A 93 -33.61 12.58 9.67
N THR A 94 -34.20 13.67 9.18
CA THR A 94 -34.88 13.74 7.88
C THR A 94 -33.89 13.56 6.73
N LEU A 95 -32.72 14.20 6.76
CA LEU A 95 -31.66 13.99 5.75
C LEU A 95 -31.17 12.53 5.75
N ARG A 96 -31.03 11.91 6.93
CA ARG A 96 -30.63 10.50 7.04
C ARG A 96 -31.68 9.58 6.42
N LYS A 97 -32.98 9.81 6.66
CA LYS A 97 -34.08 9.06 6.02
C LYS A 97 -34.08 9.26 4.50
N ALA A 98 -33.85 10.49 4.03
CA ALA A 98 -33.76 10.79 2.60
C ALA A 98 -32.62 10.02 1.92
N ARG A 99 -31.44 9.95 2.56
CA ARG A 99 -30.28 9.16 2.08
C ARG A 99 -30.51 7.64 2.10
N LEU A 100 -31.52 7.16 2.82
CA LEU A 100 -31.96 5.77 2.80
C LEU A 100 -33.02 5.49 1.72
N GLY A 101 -33.40 6.49 0.93
CA GLY A 101 -34.39 6.34 -0.15
C GLY A 101 -35.83 6.59 0.28
N ASP A 102 -36.09 7.12 1.49
CA ASP A 102 -37.44 7.50 1.89
C ASP A 102 -37.93 8.68 1.04
N LEU A 103 -38.95 8.43 0.21
CA LEU A 103 -39.46 9.37 -0.77
C LEU A 103 -40.04 10.65 -0.13
N GLN A 104 -40.69 10.53 1.03
CA GLN A 104 -41.24 11.68 1.74
C GLN A 104 -40.13 12.54 2.33
N ALA A 105 -39.11 11.91 2.90
CA ALA A 105 -37.94 12.60 3.41
C ALA A 105 -37.14 13.28 2.28
N ILE A 106 -36.95 12.61 1.14
CA ILE A 106 -36.36 13.21 -0.07
C ILE A 106 -37.12 14.46 -0.48
N THR A 107 -38.45 14.35 -0.56
CA THR A 107 -39.32 15.48 -0.93
C THR A 107 -39.18 16.63 0.07
N ALA A 108 -39.16 16.34 1.37
CA ALA A 108 -39.02 17.35 2.42
C ALA A 108 -37.67 18.09 2.36
N VAL A 109 -36.56 17.35 2.18
CA VAL A 109 -35.22 17.93 2.05
C VAL A 109 -35.12 18.77 0.79
N LEU A 110 -35.56 18.26 -0.37
CA LEU A 110 -35.55 19.02 -1.62
C LEU A 110 -36.44 20.24 -1.55
N LYS A 111 -37.62 20.15 -0.91
CA LYS A 111 -38.50 21.30 -0.69
C LYS A 111 -37.80 22.39 0.11
N PHE A 112 -37.08 22.03 1.17
CA PHE A 112 -36.31 22.98 1.97
C PHE A 112 -35.19 23.65 1.16
N GLU A 113 -34.33 22.85 0.51
CA GLU A 113 -33.15 23.33 -0.21
C GLU A 113 -33.52 24.14 -1.46
N LEU A 114 -34.46 23.63 -2.27
CA LEU A 114 -34.89 24.30 -3.50
C LEU A 114 -35.69 25.57 -3.21
N TYR A 115 -36.45 25.62 -2.12
CA TYR A 115 -37.08 26.85 -1.69
C TYR A 115 -36.05 27.88 -1.22
N HIS A 116 -35.01 27.46 -0.49
CA HIS A 116 -33.98 28.36 0.00
C HIS A 116 -33.17 28.97 -1.15
N HIS A 117 -32.72 28.14 -2.09
CA HIS A 117 -31.84 28.55 -3.19
C HIS A 117 -32.57 29.15 -4.39
N LEU A 118 -33.75 28.64 -4.75
CA LEU A 118 -34.43 28.98 -6.00
C LEU A 118 -35.84 29.53 -5.80
N LYS A 119 -36.31 29.61 -4.55
CA LYS A 119 -37.71 29.92 -4.21
C LYS A 119 -38.70 28.97 -4.90
N ALA A 120 -38.25 27.77 -5.23
CA ALA A 120 -39.08 26.78 -5.90
C ALA A 120 -39.97 26.05 -4.90
N GLN A 121 -41.19 25.71 -5.32
CA GLN A 121 -42.08 24.81 -4.58
C GLN A 121 -41.90 23.40 -5.12
N VAL A 122 -41.82 22.42 -4.21
CA VAL A 122 -41.67 21.00 -4.56
C VAL A 122 -42.90 20.27 -4.08
N THR A 123 -43.60 19.61 -5.00
CA THR A 123 -44.72 18.70 -4.70
C THR A 123 -44.41 17.32 -5.26
N LEU A 124 -44.95 16.29 -4.60
CA LEU A 124 -44.83 14.91 -5.05
C LEU A 124 -46.20 14.46 -5.57
N GLU A 125 -46.30 14.24 -6.88
CA GLU A 125 -47.53 13.83 -7.55
C GLU A 125 -47.26 12.59 -8.40
N ASN A 126 -48.05 11.52 -8.24
CA ASN A 126 -47.91 10.29 -9.01
C ASN A 126 -46.48 9.70 -9.01
N GLN A 127 -45.79 9.77 -7.87
CA GLN A 127 -44.38 9.37 -7.72
C GLN A 127 -43.38 10.18 -8.56
N GLN A 128 -43.77 11.35 -9.07
CA GLN A 128 -42.90 12.30 -9.73
C GLN A 128 -42.75 13.54 -8.85
N LEU A 129 -41.52 14.08 -8.79
CA LEU A 129 -41.25 15.32 -8.09
C LEU A 129 -41.52 16.47 -9.05
N LEU A 130 -42.58 17.23 -8.79
CA LEU A 130 -42.92 18.43 -9.51
C LEU A 130 -42.22 19.62 -8.85
N VAL A 131 -41.33 20.30 -9.57
CA VAL A 131 -40.63 21.49 -9.08
C VAL A 131 -41.17 22.70 -9.81
N GLN A 132 -41.92 23.54 -9.09
CA GLN A 132 -42.54 24.76 -9.58
C GLN A 132 -41.66 25.98 -9.26
N LEU A 133 -41.30 26.76 -10.28
CA LEU A 133 -40.44 27.94 -10.12
C LEU A 133 -41.25 29.24 -10.27
N PRO A 134 -41.07 30.24 -9.38
CA PRO A 134 -41.72 31.54 -9.50
C PRO A 134 -41.11 32.34 -10.65
N THR A 135 -41.94 32.81 -11.57
CA THR A 135 -41.50 33.34 -12.87
C THR A 135 -41.07 34.78 -12.94
N ASN A 136 -40.70 35.38 -11.81
CA ASN A 136 -40.00 36.66 -11.88
C ASN A 136 -38.54 36.49 -12.32
N SER A 137 -38.08 35.25 -12.42
CA SER A 137 -36.71 34.88 -12.77
C SER A 137 -36.59 34.69 -14.28
N GLN A 138 -35.92 35.59 -15.00
CA GLN A 138 -35.47 35.40 -16.40
C GLN A 138 -34.45 34.25 -16.57
N VAL A 139 -34.43 33.29 -15.66
CA VAL A 139 -33.41 32.26 -15.57
C VAL A 139 -33.70 31.19 -16.61
N ARG A 140 -32.73 30.97 -17.51
CA ARG A 140 -32.83 29.94 -18.55
C ARG A 140 -33.04 28.56 -17.89
N PRO A 141 -33.94 27.71 -18.41
CA PRO A 141 -34.21 26.37 -17.83
C PRO A 141 -32.96 25.51 -17.62
N ALA A 142 -31.94 25.65 -18.48
CA ALA A 142 -30.67 24.94 -18.35
C ALA A 142 -29.88 25.31 -17.08
N VAL A 143 -29.93 26.59 -16.65
CA VAL A 143 -29.24 27.06 -15.45
C VAL A 143 -29.92 26.50 -14.20
N VAL A 144 -31.25 26.54 -14.15
CA VAL A 144 -32.02 25.94 -13.07
C VAL A 144 -31.76 24.44 -12.99
N GLN A 145 -31.70 23.76 -14.15
CA GLN A 145 -31.39 22.34 -14.20
C GLN A 145 -30.02 22.03 -13.59
N ALA A 146 -28.99 22.82 -13.91
CA ALA A 146 -27.64 22.67 -13.34
C ALA A 146 -27.60 22.92 -11.83
N GLN A 147 -28.32 23.93 -11.34
CA GLN A 147 -28.40 24.24 -9.90
C GLN A 147 -29.11 23.14 -9.12
N ILE A 148 -30.23 22.61 -9.62
CA ILE A 148 -30.94 21.49 -9.01
C ILE A 148 -30.02 20.26 -8.94
N ARG A 149 -29.23 19.98 -10.00
CA ARG A 149 -28.24 18.89 -9.97
C ARG A 149 -27.20 19.08 -8.88
N GLN A 150 -26.64 20.28 -8.75
CA GLN A 150 -25.62 20.57 -7.75
C GLN A 150 -26.18 20.37 -6.32
N ILE A 151 -27.41 20.81 -6.07
CA ILE A 151 -28.09 20.61 -4.78
C ILE A 151 -28.29 19.11 -4.52
N VAL A 152 -28.87 18.38 -5.47
CA VAL A 152 -29.07 16.92 -5.37
C VAL A 152 -27.76 16.17 -5.10
N GLN A 153 -26.68 16.50 -5.81
CA GLN A 153 -25.36 15.89 -5.64
C GLN A 153 -24.77 16.17 -4.26
N THR A 154 -24.90 17.41 -3.78
CA THR A 154 -24.43 17.82 -2.45
C THR A 154 -25.15 17.06 -1.33
N LEU A 155 -26.44 16.76 -1.53
CA LEU A 155 -27.26 16.02 -0.57
C LEU A 155 -26.98 14.51 -0.55
N GLN A 156 -26.35 13.96 -1.60
CA GLN A 156 -26.07 12.52 -1.78
C GLN A 156 -27.34 11.66 -1.72
N LEU A 157 -28.41 12.08 -2.39
CA LEU A 157 -29.68 11.34 -2.42
C LEU A 157 -29.60 10.17 -3.43
N PRO A 158 -29.95 8.93 -3.04
CA PRO A 158 -30.01 7.80 -3.96
C PRO A 158 -31.28 7.83 -4.82
N ASP A 159 -31.19 7.26 -6.04
CA ASP A 159 -32.30 6.93 -6.94
C ASP A 159 -33.50 7.87 -6.90
N LEU A 160 -33.32 9.09 -7.39
CA LEU A 160 -34.40 10.05 -7.44
C LEU A 160 -35.52 9.59 -8.40
N PRO A 161 -36.79 9.78 -8.00
CA PRO A 161 -37.90 9.66 -8.93
C PRO A 161 -37.74 10.65 -10.09
N PRO A 162 -38.46 10.44 -11.22
CA PRO A 162 -38.46 11.40 -12.31
C PRO A 162 -38.85 12.78 -11.78
N ILE A 163 -38.01 13.78 -12.07
CA ILE A 163 -38.29 15.17 -11.69
C ILE A 163 -38.90 15.84 -12.92
N GLN A 164 -40.07 16.46 -12.78
CA GLN A 164 -40.61 17.34 -13.80
C GLN A 164 -40.40 18.79 -13.37
N LEU A 165 -39.73 19.56 -14.22
CA LEU A 165 -39.55 20.98 -14.02
C LEU A 165 -40.70 21.72 -14.70
N VAL A 166 -41.46 22.50 -13.92
CA VAL A 166 -42.54 23.34 -14.43
C VAL A 166 -42.27 24.79 -14.03
N GLY A 167 -42.12 25.67 -15.03
CA GLY A 167 -42.08 27.12 -14.79
C GLY A 167 -43.44 27.74 -15.06
N ILE A 168 -44.04 28.42 -14.07
CA ILE A 168 -45.39 28.99 -14.18
C ILE A 168 -45.32 30.50 -14.42
N ALA A 169 -45.35 30.95 -15.68
CA ALA A 169 -45.20 32.37 -16.03
C ALA A 169 -46.41 33.21 -15.63
N LYS A 170 -46.20 34.33 -14.89
CA LYS A 170 -47.25 35.28 -14.52
C LYS A 170 -48.07 35.78 -15.71
N THR A 171 -47.48 35.83 -16.91
CA THR A 171 -48.11 36.37 -18.13
C THR A 171 -47.80 35.53 -19.39
N GLY A 172 -47.37 34.27 -19.25
CA GLY A 172 -46.93 33.44 -20.38
C GLY A 172 -47.35 31.99 -20.26
N GLN A 173 -47.21 31.24 -21.36
CA GLN A 173 -47.44 29.79 -21.34
C GLN A 173 -46.45 29.11 -20.38
N PRO A 174 -46.92 28.20 -19.51
CA PRO A 174 -46.02 27.42 -18.67
C PRO A 174 -45.10 26.60 -19.56
N TRP A 175 -43.82 26.54 -19.20
CA TRP A 175 -42.90 25.61 -19.84
C TRP A 175 -42.76 24.38 -18.94
N GLN A 176 -42.86 23.21 -19.56
CA GLN A 176 -42.63 21.93 -18.92
C GLN A 176 -41.39 21.32 -19.57
N LYS A 177 -40.43 20.93 -18.74
CA LYS A 177 -39.27 20.18 -19.21
C LYS A 177 -39.08 18.99 -18.29
N ASP A 178 -39.17 17.80 -18.86
CA ASP A 178 -38.78 16.61 -18.14
C ASP A 178 -37.32 16.76 -17.77
N PHE A 179 -37.03 16.68 -16.48
CA PHE A 179 -35.69 16.37 -16.01
C PHE A 179 -35.52 14.88 -16.31
N ALA A 180 -35.43 14.56 -17.61
CA ALA A 180 -35.29 13.20 -18.07
C ALA A 180 -34.17 12.58 -17.25
N LYS A 181 -34.46 11.39 -16.68
CA LYS A 181 -33.41 10.47 -16.21
C LYS A 181 -32.40 10.48 -17.34
N GLN A 182 -31.28 11.18 -17.16
CA GLN A 182 -30.21 11.07 -18.14
C GLN A 182 -29.92 9.59 -18.12
N ASP A 183 -30.02 8.95 -19.27
CA ASP A 183 -29.55 7.59 -19.42
C ASP A 183 -28.14 7.60 -18.78
N PRO A 184 -27.91 6.88 -17.68
CA PRO A 184 -26.63 6.90 -17.00
C PRO A 184 -25.49 6.56 -17.97
N ARG A 185 -25.80 5.94 -19.12
CA ARG A 185 -24.89 5.65 -20.24
C ARG A 185 -24.54 6.87 -21.11
N LYS A 186 -25.34 7.94 -21.11
CA LYS A 186 -25.15 9.18 -21.92
C LYS A 186 -24.70 10.39 -21.11
N GLN A 187 -24.62 10.31 -19.78
CA GLN A 187 -23.73 11.22 -19.07
C GLN A 187 -22.32 10.77 -19.40
N GLU A 188 -21.78 11.28 -20.51
CA GLU A 188 -20.34 11.42 -20.66
C GLU A 188 -19.89 12.29 -19.49
N THR A 189 -19.59 11.64 -18.36
CA THR A 189 -18.78 12.26 -17.32
C THR A 189 -17.57 12.84 -18.05
N PRO A 190 -17.25 14.14 -17.89
CA PRO A 190 -16.11 14.75 -18.56
C PRO A 190 -14.92 13.81 -18.37
N PHE A 191 -14.38 13.28 -19.47
CA PHE A 191 -13.42 12.18 -19.53
C PHE A 191 -12.51 12.15 -18.29
N ASN A 192 -12.89 11.38 -17.29
CA ASN A 192 -12.16 11.34 -16.05
C ASN A 192 -11.05 10.32 -16.25
N ARG A 193 -9.85 10.83 -16.55
CA ARG A 193 -8.63 10.03 -16.81
C ARG A 193 -8.29 9.07 -15.66
N PHE A 194 -8.86 9.29 -14.49
CA PHE A 194 -8.58 8.53 -13.28
C PHE A 194 -9.64 7.46 -12.98
N THR A 195 -10.72 7.35 -13.75
CA THR A 195 -11.74 6.31 -13.49
C THR A 195 -11.24 4.92 -13.85
N PHE A 196 -11.68 3.94 -13.06
CA PHE A 196 -11.46 2.52 -13.32
C PHE A 196 -12.32 1.99 -14.48
N ASP A 197 -13.31 2.75 -14.94
CA ASP A 197 -14.28 2.31 -15.96
C ASP A 197 -13.80 2.46 -17.40
N SER A 198 -12.64 3.08 -17.62
CA SER A 198 -12.11 3.27 -18.98
C SER A 198 -11.42 1.99 -19.46
N ALA A 199 -12.17 1.14 -20.17
CA ALA A 199 -11.65 -0.10 -20.75
C ALA A 199 -10.39 0.12 -21.61
N ARG A 200 -10.36 1.21 -22.39
CA ARG A 200 -9.17 1.57 -23.20
C ARG A 200 -7.96 1.88 -22.31
N LEU A 201 -8.16 2.66 -21.25
CA LEU A 201 -7.07 2.99 -20.34
C LEU A 201 -6.57 1.73 -19.63
N ASN A 202 -7.46 0.89 -19.11
CA ASN A 202 -7.09 -0.35 -18.44
C ASN A 202 -6.35 -1.32 -19.38
N LEU A 203 -6.82 -1.46 -20.63
CA LEU A 203 -6.20 -2.32 -21.64
C LEU A 203 -4.79 -1.87 -22.00
N TRP A 204 -4.58 -0.56 -22.19
CA TRP A 204 -3.31 -0.03 -22.69
C TRP A 204 -2.31 0.36 -21.60
N SER A 205 -2.73 0.59 -20.36
CA SER A 205 -1.85 1.10 -19.30
C SER A 205 -0.66 0.19 -19.03
N LEU A 206 -0.87 -1.13 -18.95
CA LEU A 206 0.22 -2.08 -18.69
C LEU A 206 1.18 -2.24 -19.89
N PRO A 207 0.72 -2.48 -21.13
CA PRO A 207 1.61 -2.52 -22.29
C PRO A 207 2.46 -1.25 -22.42
N VAL A 208 1.84 -0.08 -22.22
CA VAL A 208 2.55 1.20 -22.23
C VAL A 208 3.55 1.27 -21.08
N ALA A 209 3.17 0.89 -19.86
CA ALA A 209 4.08 0.88 -18.71
C ALA A 209 5.30 -0.02 -18.95
N VAL A 210 5.15 -1.15 -19.62
CA VAL A 210 6.27 -2.04 -19.94
C VAL A 210 7.17 -1.50 -21.05
N VAL A 211 6.61 -0.88 -22.09
CA VAL A 211 7.42 -0.19 -23.09
C VAL A 211 8.22 0.94 -22.44
N VAL A 212 7.58 1.72 -21.56
CA VAL A 212 8.25 2.78 -20.79
C VAL A 212 9.33 2.20 -19.89
N ALA A 213 9.04 1.12 -19.15
CA ALA A 213 10.00 0.41 -18.32
C ALA A 213 11.21 -0.08 -19.12
N ALA A 214 11.00 -0.64 -20.31
CA ALA A 214 12.06 -1.07 -21.21
C ALA A 214 12.94 0.13 -21.63
N ILE A 215 12.33 1.24 -22.06
CA ILE A 215 13.06 2.46 -22.44
C ILE A 215 13.88 3.01 -21.27
N VAL A 216 13.28 3.10 -20.08
CA VAL A 216 13.96 3.58 -18.85
C VAL A 216 15.17 2.73 -18.52
N ASN A 217 15.05 1.41 -18.61
CA ASN A 217 16.15 0.49 -18.29
C ASN A 217 17.23 0.41 -19.39
N LEU A 218 16.88 0.70 -20.65
CA LEU A 218 17.83 0.75 -21.76
C LEU A 218 18.69 2.03 -21.76
N PHE A 219 18.17 3.14 -21.22
CA PHE A 219 18.86 4.43 -21.25
C PHE A 219 19.60 4.69 -19.91
N PRO A 220 20.95 4.70 -19.87
CA PRO A 220 21.70 4.73 -18.61
C PRO A 220 21.34 5.89 -17.65
N PRO A 221 21.13 7.14 -18.11
CA PRO A 221 20.69 8.22 -17.22
C PRO A 221 19.34 7.97 -16.56
N LEU A 222 18.38 7.39 -17.30
CA LEU A 222 17.05 7.08 -16.77
C LEU A 222 17.10 5.88 -15.82
N ASN A 223 17.90 4.88 -16.14
CA ASN A 223 18.13 3.73 -15.29
C ASN A 223 18.77 4.16 -13.95
N LEU A 224 19.75 5.07 -13.99
CA LEU A 224 20.35 5.64 -12.78
C LEU A 224 19.33 6.39 -11.92
N LEU A 225 18.45 7.18 -12.54
CA LEU A 225 17.38 7.88 -11.83
C LEU A 225 16.36 6.92 -11.19
N HIS A 226 16.11 5.78 -11.84
CA HIS A 226 15.15 4.79 -11.36
C HIS A 226 15.73 3.81 -10.32
N MET A 227 17.06 3.71 -10.25
CA MET A 227 17.76 2.77 -9.38
C MET A 227 17.32 2.84 -7.90
N PRO A 228 17.15 4.02 -7.26
CA PRO A 228 16.69 4.08 -5.87
C PRO A 228 15.31 3.43 -5.64
N TRP A 229 14.41 3.49 -6.62
CA TRP A 229 13.09 2.87 -6.51
C TRP A 229 13.14 1.36 -6.63
N HIS A 230 14.03 0.85 -7.49
CA HIS A 230 14.27 -0.59 -7.61
C HIS A 230 14.88 -1.14 -6.33
N ILE A 231 15.91 -0.47 -5.80
CA ILE A 231 16.48 -0.77 -4.48
C ILE A 231 15.40 -0.75 -3.41
N TRP A 232 14.58 0.29 -3.39
CA TRP A 232 13.54 0.39 -2.37
C TRP A 232 12.56 -0.79 -2.42
N ILE A 233 12.18 -1.27 -3.61
CA ILE A 233 11.35 -2.48 -3.75
C ILE A 233 12.08 -3.72 -3.21
N HIS A 234 13.38 -3.87 -3.49
CA HIS A 234 14.21 -4.96 -2.97
C HIS A 234 14.23 -4.95 -1.44
N GLU A 235 14.52 -3.79 -0.84
CA GLU A 235 14.53 -3.61 0.63
C GLU A 235 13.12 -3.81 1.23
N PHE A 236 12.07 -3.40 0.54
CA PHE A 236 10.70 -3.68 0.95
C PHE A 236 10.38 -5.18 0.92
N GLY A 237 11.03 -5.94 0.03
CA GLY A 237 11.02 -7.40 0.01
C GLY A 237 11.55 -8.02 1.31
N HIS A 238 12.70 -7.55 1.80
CA HIS A 238 13.20 -7.94 3.13
C HIS A 238 12.23 -7.55 4.25
N ALA A 239 11.79 -6.29 4.24
CA ALA A 239 10.96 -5.74 5.30
C ALA A 239 9.61 -6.46 5.42
N THR A 240 9.00 -6.84 4.31
CA THR A 240 7.72 -7.56 4.31
C THR A 240 7.83 -8.95 4.94
N VAL A 241 8.92 -9.69 4.70
CA VAL A 241 9.17 -10.96 5.38
C VAL A 241 9.37 -10.74 6.89
N ALA A 242 10.16 -9.72 7.26
CA ALA A 242 10.39 -9.37 8.66
C ALA A 242 9.09 -8.99 9.40
N TRP A 243 8.26 -8.14 8.80
CA TRP A 243 6.98 -7.73 9.38
C TRP A 243 6.01 -8.90 9.54
N LEU A 244 5.93 -9.82 8.58
CA LEU A 244 5.10 -11.02 8.69
C LEU A 244 5.60 -12.00 9.78
N CYS A 245 6.88 -11.94 10.13
CA CYS A 245 7.47 -12.68 11.25
C CYS A 245 7.41 -11.89 12.58
N GLY A 246 6.87 -10.67 12.59
CA GLY A 246 6.76 -9.83 13.79
C GLY A 246 8.03 -9.04 14.15
N HIS A 247 9.03 -8.96 13.27
CA HIS A 247 10.26 -8.21 13.50
C HIS A 247 10.13 -6.75 13.03
N ARG A 248 10.75 -5.82 13.76
CA ARG A 248 10.88 -4.44 13.26
C ARG A 248 11.79 -4.44 12.05
N ALA A 249 11.34 -3.80 10.98
CA ALA A 249 12.14 -3.58 9.79
C ALA A 249 11.81 -2.23 9.17
N THR A 250 12.84 -1.53 8.69
CA THR A 250 12.70 -0.24 8.00
C THR A 250 13.41 -0.33 6.65
N PRO A 251 12.67 -0.38 5.53
CA PRO A 251 13.26 -0.42 4.19
C PRO A 251 13.74 0.98 3.79
N LEU A 252 15.05 1.17 3.71
CA LEU A 252 15.63 2.46 3.34
C LEU A 252 15.94 2.51 1.85
N PRO A 253 15.68 3.62 1.14
CA PRO A 253 15.81 3.72 -0.32
C PRO A 253 17.26 3.73 -0.83
N PHE A 254 18.22 3.43 0.04
CA PHE A 254 19.65 3.41 -0.25
C PHE A 254 20.26 2.02 -0.07
N GLY A 255 19.48 0.94 -0.10
CA GLY A 255 20.03 -0.43 -0.17
C GLY A 255 20.36 -1.00 1.20
N TRP A 256 19.54 -0.64 2.19
CA TRP A 256 19.71 -1.10 3.55
C TRP A 256 18.36 -1.29 4.24
N THR A 257 18.08 -2.51 4.69
CA THR A 257 16.96 -2.80 5.58
C THR A 257 17.51 -3.03 6.99
N ASN A 258 17.25 -2.06 7.87
CA ASN A 258 17.53 -2.25 9.29
C ASN A 258 16.42 -3.12 9.89
N TYR A 259 16.77 -4.25 10.49
CA TYR A 259 15.82 -5.10 11.21
C TYR A 259 16.33 -5.48 12.60
N GLU A 260 15.40 -5.70 13.52
CA GLU A 260 15.69 -6.19 14.87
C GLU A 260 15.59 -7.72 14.93
N PHE A 261 16.55 -8.36 15.60
CA PHE A 261 16.56 -9.81 15.80
C PHE A 261 15.43 -10.27 16.72
N ASP A 262 15.01 -9.42 17.66
CA ASP A 262 13.94 -9.74 18.59
C ASP A 262 12.57 -9.46 17.97
N GLN A 263 11.62 -10.33 18.25
CA GLN A 263 10.24 -10.13 17.84
C GLN A 263 9.63 -8.94 18.61
N SER A 264 8.89 -8.10 17.89
CA SER A 264 8.22 -6.94 18.44
C SER A 264 6.71 -7.14 18.45
N TRP A 265 6.14 -7.25 19.65
CA TRP A 265 4.69 -7.27 19.85
C TRP A 265 3.99 -6.10 19.18
N PHE A 266 4.63 -4.93 19.15
CA PHE A 266 4.11 -3.75 18.46
C PHE A 266 3.95 -3.98 16.96
N VAL A 267 4.93 -4.59 16.29
CA VAL A 267 4.83 -4.91 14.85
C VAL A 267 3.78 -5.96 14.60
N TYR A 268 3.79 -7.04 15.40
CA TYR A 268 2.84 -8.13 15.25
C TYR A 268 1.39 -7.62 15.36
N PHE A 269 1.05 -6.94 16.46
CA PHE A 269 -0.30 -6.40 16.65
C PHE A 269 -0.60 -5.22 15.71
N GLY A 270 0.41 -4.45 15.32
CA GLY A 270 0.27 -3.38 14.34
C GLY A 270 -0.19 -3.89 12.97
N PHE A 271 0.45 -4.94 12.44
CA PHE A 271 0.03 -5.55 11.18
C PHE A 271 -1.31 -6.27 11.28
N LEU A 272 -1.60 -6.97 12.39
CA LEU A 272 -2.93 -7.53 12.62
C LEU A 272 -4.02 -6.46 12.64
N PHE A 273 -3.73 -5.30 13.23
CA PHE A 273 -4.64 -4.15 13.21
C PHE A 273 -4.84 -3.63 11.78
N LEU A 274 -3.78 -3.50 10.98
CA LEU A 274 -3.87 -3.10 9.56
C LEU A 274 -4.69 -4.12 8.73
N PHE A 275 -4.53 -5.42 8.96
CA PHE A 275 -5.34 -6.45 8.32
C PHE A 275 -6.80 -6.39 8.78
N GLY A 276 -7.04 -6.11 10.06
CA GLY A 276 -8.38 -5.85 10.60
C GLY A 276 -9.04 -4.63 9.92
N LEU A 277 -8.29 -3.56 9.69
CA LEU A 277 -8.76 -2.39 8.93
C LEU A 277 -9.06 -2.74 7.48
N LEU A 278 -8.20 -3.52 6.81
CA LEU A 278 -8.44 -3.99 5.45
C LEU A 278 -9.73 -4.83 5.36
N PHE A 279 -9.91 -5.77 6.30
CA PHE A 279 -11.13 -6.58 6.38
C PHE A 279 -12.37 -5.71 6.61
N TRP A 280 -12.29 -4.76 7.54
CA TRP A 280 -13.39 -3.86 7.86
C TRP A 280 -13.75 -2.93 6.69
N SER A 281 -12.75 -2.37 6.00
CA SER A 281 -12.96 -1.56 4.78
C SER A 281 -13.62 -2.42 3.70
N GLY A 282 -13.10 -3.63 3.47
CA GLY A 282 -13.66 -4.58 2.53
C GLY A 282 -15.10 -4.97 2.86
N TRP A 283 -15.43 -5.12 4.15
CA TRP A 283 -16.80 -5.40 4.59
C TRP A 283 -17.75 -4.21 4.33
N ARG A 284 -17.34 -2.98 4.70
CA ARG A 284 -18.14 -1.77 4.44
C ARG A 284 -18.40 -1.55 2.95
N GLU A 285 -17.40 -1.79 2.13
CA GLU A 285 -17.45 -1.58 0.67
C GLU A 285 -17.91 -2.84 -0.10
N ARG A 286 -18.25 -3.93 0.61
CA ARG A 286 -18.66 -5.23 0.06
C ARG A 286 -17.62 -5.88 -0.88
N LEU A 287 -16.34 -5.55 -0.70
CA LEU A 287 -15.19 -6.12 -1.41
C LEU A 287 -14.76 -7.44 -0.76
N ARG A 288 -15.43 -8.55 -1.13
CA ARG A 288 -15.15 -9.89 -0.59
C ARG A 288 -13.68 -10.33 -0.74
N TRP A 289 -13.04 -9.96 -1.83
CA TRP A 289 -11.63 -10.32 -2.07
C TRP A 289 -10.69 -9.70 -1.03
N ALA A 290 -10.95 -8.45 -0.61
CA ALA A 290 -10.14 -7.75 0.38
C ALA A 290 -10.30 -8.41 1.77
N MET A 291 -11.50 -8.88 2.09
CA MET A 291 -11.77 -9.65 3.31
C MET A 291 -11.00 -10.96 3.32
N VAL A 292 -11.04 -11.72 2.21
CA VAL A 292 -10.30 -13.00 2.08
C VAL A 292 -8.79 -12.76 2.17
N LEU A 293 -8.28 -11.73 1.49
CA LEU A 293 -6.87 -11.36 1.54
C LEU A 293 -6.42 -11.00 2.96
N ALA A 294 -7.21 -10.19 3.68
CA ALA A 294 -6.91 -9.82 5.06
C ALA A 294 -6.81 -11.05 5.99
N VAL A 295 -7.77 -11.99 5.88
CA VAL A 295 -7.75 -13.23 6.67
C VAL A 295 -6.54 -14.10 6.28
N ALA A 296 -6.26 -14.25 4.99
CA ALA A 296 -5.12 -15.03 4.52
C ALA A 296 -3.78 -14.45 5.02
N LEU A 297 -3.61 -13.12 4.97
CA LEU A 297 -2.42 -12.44 5.49
C LEU A 297 -2.29 -12.56 7.01
N ALA A 298 -3.39 -12.46 7.76
CA ALA A 298 -3.38 -12.65 9.21
C ALA A 298 -2.99 -14.09 9.60
N LEU A 299 -3.51 -15.10 8.89
CA LEU A 299 -3.13 -16.50 9.10
C LEU A 299 -1.67 -16.77 8.70
N LEU A 300 -1.21 -16.15 7.61
CA LEU A 300 0.18 -16.23 7.18
C LEU A 300 1.11 -15.61 8.23
N GLN A 301 0.78 -14.42 8.75
CA GLN A 301 1.54 -13.77 9.81
C GLN A 301 1.55 -14.61 11.09
N LEU A 302 0.41 -15.18 11.50
CA LEU A 302 0.35 -16.11 12.64
C LEU A 302 1.29 -17.30 12.43
N LYS A 303 1.27 -17.91 11.24
CA LYS A 303 2.14 -19.03 10.90
C LYS A 303 3.62 -18.62 10.95
N MET A 304 3.97 -17.52 10.30
CA MET A 304 5.35 -17.06 10.18
C MET A 304 5.92 -16.56 11.52
N THR A 305 5.12 -15.91 12.36
CA THR A 305 5.59 -15.39 13.65
C THR A 305 5.80 -16.50 14.68
N TRP A 306 4.88 -17.46 14.78
CA TRP A 306 4.87 -18.42 15.91
C TRP A 306 5.43 -19.80 15.58
N PHE A 307 5.47 -20.19 14.31
CA PHE A 307 5.85 -21.55 13.90
C PHE A 307 7.08 -21.60 13.01
N MET A 308 7.57 -20.45 12.54
CA MET A 308 8.80 -20.39 11.76
C MET A 308 10.01 -20.42 12.69
N SER A 309 10.98 -21.28 12.38
CA SER A 309 12.27 -21.25 13.06
C SER A 309 13.06 -20.02 12.63
N GLU A 310 13.97 -19.56 13.48
CA GLU A 310 14.89 -18.45 13.18
C GLU A 310 15.65 -18.69 11.87
N ARG A 311 16.16 -19.91 11.65
CA ARG A 311 16.83 -20.28 10.40
C ARG A 311 15.92 -20.15 9.18
N SER A 312 14.65 -20.54 9.29
CA SER A 312 13.70 -20.36 8.19
C SER A 312 13.36 -18.89 7.96
N PHE A 313 13.27 -18.10 9.02
CA PHE A 313 13.08 -16.65 8.92
C PHE A 313 14.24 -16.00 8.17
N GLU A 314 15.48 -16.22 8.59
CA GLU A 314 16.67 -15.68 7.93
C GLU A 314 16.72 -16.09 6.46
N PHE A 315 16.44 -17.37 6.15
CA PHE A 315 16.35 -17.85 4.78
C PHE A 315 15.36 -17.03 3.95
N TRP A 316 14.12 -16.88 4.43
CA TRP A 316 13.09 -16.13 3.73
C TRP A 316 13.40 -14.64 3.67
N PHE A 317 14.08 -14.09 4.67
CA PHE A 317 14.50 -12.70 4.69
C PHE A 317 15.45 -12.43 3.53
N TYR A 318 16.55 -13.17 3.41
CA TYR A 318 17.52 -13.00 2.31
C TYR A 318 16.92 -13.40 0.95
N PHE A 319 16.08 -14.43 0.90
CA PHE A 319 15.35 -14.75 -0.32
C PHE A 319 14.42 -13.59 -0.74
N GLY A 320 13.83 -12.93 0.25
CA GLY A 320 12.80 -11.91 0.13
C GLY A 320 13.25 -10.62 -0.52
N GLY A 321 14.54 -10.28 -0.55
CA GLY A 321 15.05 -9.10 -1.26
C GLY A 321 14.73 -9.18 -2.75
N ILE A 322 15.43 -10.08 -3.44
CA ILE A 322 15.20 -10.35 -4.87
C ILE A 322 13.81 -10.96 -5.11
N GLY A 323 13.33 -11.84 -4.22
CA GLY A 323 11.98 -12.40 -4.33
C GLY A 323 10.92 -11.29 -4.35
N GLY A 324 11.09 -10.29 -3.49
CA GLY A 324 10.28 -9.08 -3.36
C GLY A 324 10.19 -8.30 -4.66
N GLU A 325 11.29 -8.14 -5.38
CA GLU A 325 11.30 -7.49 -6.69
C GLU A 325 10.31 -8.13 -7.67
N PHE A 326 10.10 -9.45 -7.59
CA PHE A 326 9.12 -10.13 -8.41
C PHE A 326 7.70 -10.01 -7.85
N TRP A 327 7.45 -10.48 -6.61
CA TRP A 327 6.08 -10.60 -6.12
C TRP A 327 5.46 -9.26 -5.70
N ILE A 328 6.24 -8.32 -5.16
CA ILE A 328 5.74 -6.97 -4.84
C ILE A 328 5.43 -6.23 -6.12
N SER A 329 6.33 -6.23 -7.09
CA SER A 329 6.08 -5.57 -8.37
C SER A 329 4.86 -6.17 -9.07
N THR A 330 4.73 -7.51 -9.10
CA THR A 330 3.56 -8.18 -9.66
C THR A 330 2.28 -7.79 -8.93
N LEU A 331 2.30 -7.74 -7.60
CA LEU A 331 1.17 -7.29 -6.79
C LEU A 331 0.79 -5.84 -7.10
N LEU A 332 1.76 -4.93 -7.18
CA LEU A 332 1.52 -3.51 -7.49
C LEU A 332 0.97 -3.30 -8.91
N LEU A 333 1.48 -4.05 -9.89
CA LEU A 333 0.94 -4.07 -11.25
C LEU A 333 -0.50 -4.60 -11.27
N THR A 334 -0.79 -5.62 -10.48
CA THR A 334 -2.13 -6.20 -10.35
C THR A 334 -3.09 -5.20 -9.69
N CYS A 335 -2.66 -4.52 -8.62
CA CYS A 335 -3.42 -3.49 -7.91
C CYS A 335 -3.85 -2.32 -8.81
N PHE A 336 -3.19 -2.08 -9.95
CA PHE A 336 -3.63 -1.07 -10.93
C PHE A 336 -5.10 -1.23 -11.37
N TYR A 337 -5.59 -2.47 -11.37
CA TYR A 337 -6.93 -2.83 -11.84
C TYR A 337 -7.97 -2.96 -10.73
N PHE A 338 -7.55 -2.91 -9.47
CA PHE A 338 -8.45 -3.04 -8.34
C PHE A 338 -8.68 -1.66 -7.72
N PRO A 339 -9.94 -1.22 -7.57
CA PRO A 339 -10.22 -0.04 -6.78
C PRO A 339 -9.85 -0.35 -5.32
N LEU A 340 -8.93 0.44 -4.77
CA LEU A 340 -8.63 0.47 -3.33
C LEU A 340 -9.55 1.50 -2.65
N PRO A 341 -9.71 1.46 -1.31
CA PRO A 341 -10.59 2.37 -0.59
C PRO A 341 -10.37 3.85 -0.97
N ASP A 342 -11.47 4.58 -1.18
CA ASP A 342 -11.47 5.94 -1.76
C ASP A 342 -10.52 6.92 -1.08
N ARG A 343 -10.32 6.78 0.23
CA ARG A 343 -9.43 7.65 1.03
C ARG A 343 -7.98 7.60 0.58
N LEU A 344 -7.53 6.50 -0.01
CA LEU A 344 -6.17 6.35 -0.52
C LEU A 344 -5.95 7.11 -1.83
N ARG A 345 -7.01 7.58 -2.49
CA ARG A 345 -6.94 8.22 -3.81
C ARG A 345 -6.13 7.40 -4.81
N TRP A 346 -6.36 6.08 -4.78
CA TRP A 346 -5.67 5.12 -5.63
C TRP A 346 -5.92 5.35 -7.13
N ASP A 347 -7.03 6.03 -7.47
CA ASP A 347 -7.34 6.56 -8.79
C ASP A 347 -6.16 7.35 -9.40
N ILE A 348 -5.43 8.11 -8.57
CA ILE A 348 -4.26 8.90 -8.96
C ILE A 348 -2.97 8.09 -8.79
N TRP A 349 -2.78 7.47 -7.62
CA TRP A 349 -1.50 6.85 -7.25
C TRP A 349 -1.16 5.59 -8.07
N ARG A 350 -2.14 4.92 -8.67
CA ARG A 350 -1.88 3.72 -9.48
C ARG A 350 -0.94 3.96 -10.66
N PHE A 351 -0.91 5.17 -11.24
CA PHE A 351 -0.08 5.48 -12.40
C PHE A 351 1.42 5.59 -12.09
N PRO A 352 1.89 6.40 -11.12
CA PRO A 352 3.30 6.38 -10.74
C PRO A 352 3.72 5.01 -10.19
N VAL A 353 2.85 4.34 -9.43
CA VAL A 353 3.16 3.02 -8.87
C VAL A 353 3.32 1.96 -9.95
N VAL A 354 2.46 1.92 -10.97
CA VAL A 354 2.59 0.96 -12.08
C VAL A 354 3.87 1.18 -12.87
N ALA A 355 4.31 2.44 -13.05
CA ALA A 355 5.57 2.75 -13.72
C ALA A 355 6.79 2.23 -12.93
N ILE A 356 6.82 2.48 -11.62
CA ILE A 356 7.88 2.01 -10.73
C ILE A 356 7.93 0.47 -10.69
N ALA A 357 6.78 -0.16 -10.50
CA ALA A 357 6.66 -1.61 -10.43
C ALA A 357 7.03 -2.29 -11.77
N ALA A 358 6.57 -1.74 -12.91
CA ALA A 358 6.91 -2.26 -14.23
C ALA A 358 8.42 -2.16 -14.51
N SER A 359 9.02 -1.03 -14.16
CA SER A 359 10.46 -0.81 -14.34
C SER A 359 11.30 -1.74 -13.46
N SER A 360 10.93 -1.92 -12.20
CA SER A 360 11.61 -2.86 -11.30
C SER A 360 11.48 -4.30 -11.80
N LEU A 361 10.26 -4.75 -12.11
CA LEU A 361 10.02 -6.10 -12.62
C LEU A 361 10.76 -6.38 -13.93
N TRP A 362 10.74 -5.43 -14.87
CA TRP A 362 11.43 -5.57 -16.16
C TRP A 362 12.94 -5.76 -15.96
N ARG A 363 13.55 -4.97 -15.08
CA ARG A 363 14.96 -5.05 -14.74
C ARG A 363 15.32 -6.41 -14.17
N SER A 364 14.62 -6.84 -13.11
CA SER A 364 14.87 -8.12 -12.44
C SER A 364 14.63 -9.30 -13.37
N PHE A 365 13.55 -9.26 -14.17
CA PHE A 365 13.25 -10.30 -15.16
C PHE A 365 14.40 -10.50 -16.14
N TRP A 366 14.89 -9.41 -16.76
CA TRP A 366 15.96 -9.52 -17.75
C TRP A 366 17.30 -9.88 -17.16
N GLN A 367 17.63 -9.36 -15.98
CA GLN A 367 18.86 -9.73 -15.28
C GLN A 367 18.91 -11.24 -15.04
N TRP A 368 17.87 -11.80 -14.40
CA TRP A 368 17.83 -13.23 -14.10
C TRP A 368 17.74 -14.11 -15.34
N HIS A 369 17.04 -13.65 -16.38
CA HIS A 369 17.03 -14.36 -17.67
C HIS A 369 18.40 -14.37 -18.37
N ARG A 370 19.18 -13.30 -18.26
CA ARG A 370 20.56 -13.25 -18.77
C ARG A 370 21.50 -14.13 -17.96
N ILE A 371 21.37 -14.12 -16.63
CA ILE A 371 22.13 -15.01 -15.74
C ILE A 371 21.85 -16.47 -16.08
N ASN A 372 20.58 -16.84 -16.26
CA ASN A 372 20.19 -18.21 -16.65
C ASN A 372 20.76 -18.63 -18.01
N ARG A 373 21.00 -17.68 -18.92
CA ARG A 373 21.64 -17.92 -20.22
C ARG A 373 23.17 -17.84 -20.16
N GLY A 374 23.77 -17.63 -18.99
CA GLY A 374 25.22 -17.45 -18.84
C GLY A 374 25.75 -16.16 -19.46
N GLN A 375 24.89 -15.16 -19.68
CA GLN A 375 25.24 -13.86 -20.28
C GLN A 375 25.59 -12.79 -19.23
N GLU A 376 25.38 -13.10 -17.95
CA GLU A 376 25.62 -12.24 -16.81
C GLU A 376 25.91 -13.12 -15.59
N GLU A 377 26.70 -12.62 -14.65
CA GLU A 377 27.02 -13.33 -13.41
C GLU A 377 25.94 -13.09 -12.35
N ILE A 378 25.81 -14.02 -11.40
CA ILE A 378 24.97 -13.81 -10.21
C ILE A 378 25.50 -12.55 -9.49
N PRO A 379 24.61 -11.63 -9.06
CA PRO A 379 25.02 -10.43 -8.32
C PRO A 379 25.47 -10.82 -6.91
N TRP A 380 26.70 -11.30 -6.79
CA TRP A 380 27.35 -11.54 -5.51
C TRP A 380 27.74 -10.19 -4.89
N GLY A 381 27.43 -10.00 -3.60
CA GLY A 381 27.83 -8.79 -2.86
C GLY A 381 26.68 -7.90 -2.42
N THR A 382 27.03 -6.80 -1.74
CA THR A 382 26.07 -5.74 -1.39
C THR A 382 26.13 -4.63 -2.43
N LEU A 383 25.14 -3.73 -2.43
CA LEU A 383 25.10 -2.63 -3.39
C LEU A 383 26.32 -1.67 -3.30
N PHE A 384 27.00 -1.63 -2.15
CA PHE A 384 28.14 -0.73 -1.90
C PHE A 384 29.50 -1.42 -1.76
N GLY A 385 29.55 -2.75 -1.76
CA GLY A 385 30.81 -3.47 -1.77
C GLY A 385 30.74 -4.63 -2.75
N GLY A 386 31.75 -4.68 -3.63
CA GLY A 386 31.77 -5.54 -4.82
C GLY A 386 31.70 -7.05 -4.53
N GLN A 387 32.13 -7.85 -5.51
CA GLN A 387 32.00 -9.31 -5.60
C GLN A 387 32.62 -10.15 -4.43
N GLY A 388 32.97 -9.56 -3.28
CA GLY A 388 33.43 -10.23 -2.06
C GLY A 388 32.75 -9.76 -0.77
N ASP A 389 31.68 -8.97 -0.82
CA ASP A 389 30.93 -8.57 0.37
C ASP A 389 29.89 -9.64 0.76
N ALA A 390 30.27 -10.51 1.69
CA ALA A 390 29.45 -11.64 2.13
C ALA A 390 28.15 -11.28 2.88
N GLY A 391 27.79 -9.99 2.96
CA GLY A 391 26.49 -9.55 3.47
C GLY A 391 25.37 -9.51 2.42
N GLY A 392 25.67 -9.75 1.15
CA GLY A 392 24.66 -9.77 0.09
C GLY A 392 23.78 -11.03 0.12
N ASP A 393 22.51 -10.90 -0.26
CA ASP A 393 21.51 -11.97 -0.25
C ASP A 393 22.02 -13.28 -0.84
N MET A 394 22.63 -13.22 -2.04
CA MET A 394 23.08 -14.40 -2.75
C MET A 394 24.23 -15.11 -2.02
N ASN A 395 25.12 -14.32 -1.39
CA ASN A 395 26.22 -14.87 -0.59
C ASN A 395 25.65 -15.62 0.61
N THR A 396 24.66 -15.04 1.30
CA THR A 396 24.05 -15.69 2.45
C THR A 396 23.30 -16.97 2.05
N LEU A 397 22.51 -16.94 0.97
CA LEU A 397 21.84 -18.13 0.46
C LEU A 397 22.84 -19.25 0.09
N ASN A 398 23.95 -18.91 -0.55
CA ASN A 398 24.97 -19.89 -0.91
C ASN A 398 25.74 -20.41 0.31
N PHE A 399 26.37 -19.52 1.08
CA PHE A 399 27.31 -19.92 2.13
C PHE A 399 26.64 -20.38 3.43
N GLU A 400 25.52 -19.76 3.83
CA GLU A 400 24.84 -20.11 5.10
C GLU A 400 23.70 -21.13 4.90
N PHE A 401 22.99 -21.06 3.77
CA PHE A 401 21.90 -21.97 3.45
C PHE A 401 22.27 -23.11 2.49
N GLY A 402 23.51 -23.12 1.96
CA GLY A 402 24.02 -24.19 1.12
C GLY A 402 23.39 -24.26 -0.27
N TRP A 403 22.76 -23.17 -0.73
CA TRP A 403 22.19 -23.13 -2.08
C TRP A 403 23.30 -23.12 -3.13
N SER A 404 23.25 -24.07 -4.06
CA SER A 404 24.14 -24.01 -5.21
C SER A 404 23.79 -22.81 -6.11
N PRO A 405 24.75 -22.30 -6.91
CA PRO A 405 24.47 -21.29 -7.93
C PRO A 405 23.29 -21.68 -8.84
N ASP A 406 23.21 -22.95 -9.26
CA ASP A 406 22.11 -23.44 -10.09
C ASP A 406 20.76 -23.38 -9.37
N GLN A 407 20.71 -23.66 -8.06
CA GLN A 407 19.48 -23.53 -7.27
C GLN A 407 19.02 -22.08 -7.20
N ILE A 408 19.93 -21.14 -6.96
CA ILE A 408 19.67 -19.70 -6.97
C ILE A 408 19.11 -19.26 -8.33
N ILE A 409 19.81 -19.60 -9.42
CA ILE A 409 19.43 -19.23 -10.78
C ILE A 409 18.05 -19.79 -11.12
N ASN A 410 17.81 -21.07 -10.84
CA ASN A 410 16.54 -21.71 -11.14
C ASN A 410 15.38 -21.11 -10.32
N ALA A 411 15.60 -20.85 -9.03
CA ALA A 411 14.57 -20.27 -8.16
C ALA A 411 14.11 -18.89 -8.67
N TYR A 412 15.05 -17.96 -8.89
CA TYR A 412 14.71 -16.61 -9.33
C TYR A 412 14.28 -16.55 -10.79
N SER A 413 14.79 -17.41 -11.67
CA SER A 413 14.32 -17.50 -13.06
C SER A 413 12.89 -18.05 -13.14
N ASN A 414 12.55 -19.00 -12.27
CA ASN A 414 11.17 -19.51 -12.15
C ASN A 414 10.24 -18.45 -11.59
N LEU A 415 10.68 -17.63 -10.61
CA LEU A 415 9.92 -16.48 -10.14
C LEU A 415 9.71 -15.44 -11.25
N ALA A 416 10.76 -15.09 -12.00
CA ALA A 416 10.68 -14.18 -13.13
C ALA A 416 9.66 -14.65 -14.17
N THR A 417 9.72 -15.93 -14.53
CA THR A 417 8.80 -16.56 -15.48
C THR A 417 7.37 -16.57 -14.94
N SER A 418 7.18 -16.95 -13.67
CA SER A 418 5.86 -17.00 -13.01
C SER A 418 5.23 -15.62 -12.87
N ALA A 419 6.01 -14.60 -12.53
CA ALA A 419 5.59 -13.20 -12.49
C ALA A 419 5.16 -12.73 -13.89
N GLY A 420 5.95 -13.04 -14.92
CA GLY A 420 5.61 -12.76 -16.31
C GLY A 420 4.30 -13.42 -16.76
N TRP A 421 4.08 -14.70 -16.42
CA TRP A 421 2.82 -15.40 -16.72
C TRP A 421 1.63 -14.83 -15.95
N SER A 422 1.78 -14.61 -14.64
CA SER A 422 0.71 -14.05 -13.80
C SER A 422 0.26 -12.70 -14.34
N TRP A 423 1.21 -11.89 -14.80
CA TRP A 423 0.95 -10.63 -15.46
C TRP A 423 0.16 -10.79 -16.77
N TRP A 424 0.56 -11.70 -17.65
CA TRP A 424 -0.18 -12.02 -18.89
C TRP A 424 -1.60 -12.50 -18.62
N VAL A 425 -1.79 -13.41 -17.66
CA VAL A 425 -3.11 -13.92 -17.29
C VAL A 425 -4.00 -12.79 -16.76
N CYS A 426 -3.46 -11.89 -15.93
CA CYS A 426 -4.21 -10.72 -15.46
C CYS A 426 -4.69 -9.85 -16.64
N ILE A 427 -3.81 -9.53 -17.60
CA ILE A 427 -4.18 -8.77 -18.79
C ILE A 427 -5.31 -9.47 -19.55
N CYS A 428 -5.20 -10.78 -19.79
CA CYS A 428 -6.22 -11.54 -20.53
C CYS A 428 -7.57 -11.58 -19.79
N ILE A 429 -7.58 -11.88 -18.50
CA ILE A 429 -8.81 -11.95 -17.70
C ILE A 429 -9.50 -10.59 -17.63
N LEU A 430 -8.74 -9.52 -17.40
CA LEU A 430 -9.29 -8.18 -17.27
C LEU A 430 -9.79 -7.63 -18.62
N SER A 431 -9.06 -7.90 -19.71
CA SER A 431 -9.53 -7.61 -21.07
C SER A 431 -10.82 -8.36 -21.41
N SER A 432 -11.00 -9.58 -20.89
CA SER A 432 -12.22 -10.38 -21.10
C SER A 432 -13.42 -9.92 -20.26
N ARG A 433 -13.20 -9.38 -19.06
CA ARG A 433 -14.26 -8.88 -18.19
C ARG A 433 -14.92 -7.62 -18.75
N ASP A 434 -14.14 -6.73 -19.37
CA ASP A 434 -14.67 -5.55 -20.05
C ASP A 434 -15.45 -5.90 -21.33
N LEU A 435 -15.16 -7.04 -21.96
CA LEU A 435 -15.98 -7.56 -23.06
C LEU A 435 -17.31 -8.15 -22.55
N GLN A 436 -17.37 -8.67 -21.31
CA GLN A 436 -18.56 -9.28 -20.73
C GLN A 436 -19.43 -8.33 -19.91
N SER A 437 -18.92 -7.23 -19.39
CA SER A 437 -19.74 -6.20 -18.73
C SER A 437 -20.64 -5.45 -19.74
N GLY A 438 -20.33 -5.51 -21.03
CA GLY A 438 -21.26 -5.18 -22.12
C GLY A 438 -22.45 -6.15 -22.29
N TRP A 439 -22.46 -7.28 -21.56
CA TRP A 439 -23.49 -8.33 -21.61
C TRP A 439 -24.22 -8.56 -20.28
N ARG A 440 -23.93 -7.80 -19.23
CA ARG A 440 -24.80 -7.75 -18.04
C ARG A 440 -25.89 -6.69 -18.28
N ILE A 441 -26.89 -7.10 -19.06
CA ILE A 441 -28.22 -6.47 -19.19
C ILE A 441 -29.06 -6.85 -17.98
#